data_AF-A0AAD0DEE2-F1
#
_entry.id   AF-A0AAD0DEE2-F1
#
_cell.length_a   1.000
_cell.length_b   1.000
_cell.length_c   1.000
_cell.angle_alpha   90.00
_cell.angle_beta   90.00
_cell.angle_gamma   90.00
#
_symmetry.space_group_name_H-M   'P 1'
#
loop_
_entity.id
_entity.type
_entity.pdbx_description
1 polymer ?
#
loop_
_entity_poly.entity_id
_entity_poly.type
_entity_poly.pdbx_seq_one_letter_code
_entity_poly.pdbx_strand_id
1 'polypeptide(L)'
;MQPKFSVVQDAYITEKLTMTNAHTVTELQPRMTREQLIDAARKATPLLPPAYRGIMTELANRLDYTSIALCEAMAQRKELATQNSTLREDVTSWAKECDRIEERHTKTPTNMHLLEAQRELRELPAVVIFLNNEVAL
;
A
#
# COMPACT_ATOMS: atom_id res chain seq x y z
N MET A 1 14.11 -6.22 57.35
CA MET A 1 13.51 -5.61 56.15
C MET A 1 14.61 -4.90 55.37
N GLN A 2 14.98 -5.39 54.20
CA GLN A 2 15.77 -4.63 53.23
C GLN A 2 15.22 -4.93 51.83
N PRO A 3 14.77 -3.92 51.07
CA PRO A 3 14.14 -4.13 49.78
C PRO A 3 15.16 -4.44 48.68
N LYS A 4 14.65 -5.14 47.67
CA LYS A 4 15.31 -5.71 46.51
C LYS A 4 15.89 -4.60 45.61
N PHE A 5 17.18 -4.31 45.75
CA PHE A 5 17.88 -3.36 44.87
C PHE A 5 18.16 -3.91 43.46
N SER A 6 18.22 -5.24 43.27
CA SER A 6 18.58 -5.81 41.96
C SER A 6 17.45 -5.68 40.91
N VAL A 7 16.20 -5.97 41.28
CA VAL A 7 15.07 -5.97 40.31
C VAL A 7 14.80 -4.58 39.73
N VAL A 8 14.97 -3.53 40.54
CA VAL A 8 14.77 -2.14 40.09
C VAL A 8 15.91 -1.70 39.18
N GLN A 9 17.14 -2.13 39.45
CA GLN A 9 18.30 -1.84 38.60
C GLN A 9 18.17 -2.55 37.24
N ASP A 10 17.76 -3.82 37.24
CA ASP A 10 17.57 -4.62 36.02
C ASP A 10 16.42 -4.06 35.16
N ALA A 11 15.31 -3.63 35.79
CA ALA A 11 14.22 -2.95 35.10
C ALA A 11 14.65 -1.60 34.51
N TYR A 12 15.40 -0.80 35.28
CA TYR A 12 15.94 0.48 34.82
C TYR A 12 16.93 0.34 33.67
N ILE A 13 17.79 -0.68 33.70
CA ILE A 13 18.75 -0.98 32.63
C ILE A 13 18.01 -1.48 31.38
N THR A 14 16.99 -2.32 31.55
CA THR A 14 16.18 -2.83 30.44
C THR A 14 15.37 -1.71 29.78
N GLU A 15 14.78 -0.82 30.58
CA GLU A 15 14.04 0.36 30.10
C GLU A 15 14.96 1.37 29.39
N LYS A 16 16.17 1.58 29.91
CA LYS A 16 17.18 2.41 29.23
C LYS A 16 17.62 1.80 27.89
N LEU A 17 17.86 0.49 27.84
CA LEU A 17 18.22 -0.20 26.59
C LEU A 17 17.08 -0.20 25.57
N THR A 18 15.82 -0.40 25.98
CA THR A 18 14.66 -0.33 25.07
C THR A 18 14.37 1.10 24.62
N MET A 19 14.53 2.09 25.49
CA MET A 19 14.40 3.51 25.12
C MET A 19 15.51 3.95 24.16
N THR A 20 16.77 3.54 24.36
CA THR A 20 17.86 3.88 23.44
C THR A 20 17.67 3.19 22.09
N ASN A 21 17.19 1.94 22.05
CA ASN A 21 16.87 1.26 20.79
C ASN A 21 15.66 1.87 20.07
N ALA A 22 14.65 2.36 20.80
CA ALA A 22 13.50 3.03 20.20
C ALA A 22 13.84 4.44 19.68
N HIS A 23 14.64 5.22 20.41
CA HIS A 23 15.00 6.57 19.99
C HIS A 23 16.05 6.57 18.87
N THR A 24 17.00 5.62 18.86
CA THR A 24 17.98 5.51 17.75
C THR A 24 17.38 4.91 16.47
N VAL A 25 16.34 4.07 16.59
CA VAL A 25 15.55 3.61 15.43
C VAL A 25 14.50 4.64 15.00
N THR A 26 14.38 5.80 15.66
CA THR A 26 13.49 6.89 15.20
C THR A 26 14.27 8.13 14.73
N GLU A 27 15.53 8.30 15.10
CA GLU A 27 16.51 9.18 14.43
C GLU A 27 17.02 8.57 13.10
N LEU A 28 16.10 7.90 12.39
CA LEU A 28 16.30 7.20 11.13
C LEU A 28 16.92 8.13 10.10
N GLN A 29 18.10 7.71 9.63
CA GLN A 29 18.69 7.96 8.32
C GLN A 29 17.92 8.96 7.43
N PRO A 30 18.57 9.99 6.85
CA PRO A 30 17.90 10.84 5.86
C PRO A 30 17.25 9.91 4.84
N ARG A 31 15.91 10.01 4.70
CA ARG A 31 15.14 9.11 3.82
C ARG A 31 15.63 9.33 2.40
N MET A 32 16.60 8.51 2.01
CA MET A 32 17.12 8.53 0.67
C MET A 32 16.01 8.06 -0.25
N THR A 33 15.81 8.79 -1.35
CA THR A 33 14.93 8.32 -2.42
C THR A 33 15.51 7.04 -3.01
N ARG A 34 14.70 6.28 -3.74
CA ARG A 34 15.15 5.09 -4.44
C ARG A 34 16.39 5.36 -5.29
N GLU A 35 16.37 6.43 -6.08
CA GLU A 35 17.49 6.80 -6.97
C GLU A 35 18.75 7.04 -6.17
N GLN A 36 18.62 7.72 -5.03
CA GLN A 36 19.75 8.00 -4.13
C GLN A 36 20.32 6.72 -3.52
N LEU A 37 19.48 5.74 -3.18
CA LEU A 37 19.93 4.42 -2.68
C LEU A 37 20.64 3.61 -3.77
N ILE A 38 20.09 3.58 -4.98
CA ILE A 38 20.70 2.90 -6.13
C ILE A 38 22.04 3.55 -6.47
N ASP A 39 22.10 4.89 -6.52
CA ASP A 39 23.31 5.63 -6.80
C ASP A 39 24.36 5.45 -5.70
N ALA A 40 23.96 5.45 -4.43
CA ALA A 40 24.85 5.16 -3.31
C ALA A 40 25.42 3.73 -3.40
N ALA A 41 24.58 2.74 -3.72
CA ALA A 41 25.02 1.35 -3.91
C ALA A 41 26.01 1.21 -5.08
N ARG A 42 25.72 1.87 -6.23
CA ARG A 42 26.61 1.89 -7.39
C ARG A 42 27.95 2.57 -7.08
N LYS A 43 27.95 3.68 -6.32
CA LYS A 43 29.17 4.38 -5.87
C LYS A 43 29.96 3.59 -4.83
N ALA A 44 29.30 2.84 -3.95
CA ALA A 44 29.94 2.03 -2.93
C ALA A 44 30.58 0.75 -3.51
N THR A 45 29.99 0.19 -4.57
CA THR A 45 30.45 -1.05 -5.23
C THR A 45 31.96 -1.10 -5.52
N PRO A 46 32.60 -0.10 -6.15
CA PRO A 46 34.05 -0.15 -6.41
C PRO A 46 34.91 -0.07 -5.15
N LEU A 47 34.37 0.47 -4.04
CA LEU A 47 35.07 0.61 -2.76
C LEU A 47 35.04 -0.68 -1.93
N LEU A 48 34.19 -1.64 -2.30
CA LEU A 48 34.03 -2.89 -1.56
C LEU A 48 35.07 -3.95 -1.96
N PRO A 49 35.38 -4.90 -1.05
CA PRO A 49 36.18 -6.06 -1.39
C PRO A 49 35.55 -6.85 -2.55
N PRO A 50 36.35 -7.50 -3.43
CA PRO A 50 35.85 -8.19 -4.64
C PRO A 50 34.67 -9.14 -4.39
N ALA A 51 34.67 -9.84 -3.25
CA ALA A 51 33.60 -10.77 -2.86
C ALA A 51 32.22 -10.09 -2.70
N TYR A 52 32.18 -8.80 -2.32
CA TYR A 52 30.94 -8.08 -2.04
C TYR A 52 30.47 -7.18 -3.20
N ARG A 53 31.32 -6.90 -4.19
CA ARG A 53 30.96 -6.01 -5.32
C ARG A 53 29.78 -6.56 -6.12
N GLY A 54 29.81 -7.87 -6.41
CA GLY A 54 28.73 -8.53 -7.15
C GLY A 54 27.39 -8.44 -6.40
N ILE A 55 27.42 -8.64 -5.08
CA ILE A 55 26.21 -8.59 -4.24
C ILE A 55 25.63 -7.16 -4.22
N MET A 56 26.46 -6.13 -4.03
CA MET A 56 25.99 -4.74 -4.01
C MET A 56 25.41 -4.30 -5.37
N THR A 57 26.03 -4.75 -6.47
CA THR A 57 25.53 -4.48 -7.83
C THR A 57 24.17 -5.14 -8.05
N GLU A 58 24.03 -6.42 -7.70
CA GLU A 58 22.79 -7.16 -7.85
C GLU A 58 21.67 -6.59 -6.97
N LEU A 59 22.00 -6.16 -5.74
CA LEU A 59 21.05 -5.50 -4.86
C LEU A 59 20.51 -4.21 -5.47
N ALA A 60 21.38 -3.37 -6.03
CA ALA A 60 20.99 -2.15 -6.71
C ALA A 60 20.07 -2.45 -7.91
N ASN A 61 20.40 -3.45 -8.73
CA ASN A 61 19.61 -3.86 -9.88
C ASN A 61 18.23 -4.40 -9.45
N ARG A 62 18.17 -5.27 -8.45
CA ARG A 62 16.89 -5.80 -7.95
C ARG A 62 15.99 -4.71 -7.39
N LEU A 63 16.56 -3.75 -6.66
CA LEU A 63 15.82 -2.60 -6.16
C LEU A 63 15.23 -1.77 -7.31
N ASP A 64 16.03 -1.53 -8.36
CA ASP A 64 15.61 -0.82 -9.58
C ASP A 64 14.44 -1.55 -10.26
N TYR A 65 14.62 -2.83 -10.62
CA TYR A 65 13.61 -3.62 -11.33
C TYR A 65 12.31 -3.78 -10.54
N THR A 66 12.40 -4.12 -9.26
CA THR A 66 11.22 -4.33 -8.41
C THR A 66 10.47 -3.03 -8.18
N SER A 67 11.18 -1.90 -8.08
CA SER A 67 10.53 -0.60 -7.96
C SER A 67 9.78 -0.22 -9.22
N ILE A 68 10.37 -0.39 -10.40
CA ILE A 68 9.68 -0.11 -11.68
C ILE A 68 8.42 -0.97 -11.78
N ALA A 69 8.55 -2.28 -11.56
CA ALA A 69 7.41 -3.20 -11.59
C ALA A 69 6.32 -2.82 -10.57
N LEU A 70 6.71 -2.36 -9.37
CA LEU A 70 5.76 -1.89 -8.36
C LEU A 70 5.05 -0.61 -8.81
N CYS A 71 5.77 0.37 -9.37
CA CYS A 71 5.17 1.60 -9.89
C CYS A 71 4.17 1.31 -11.01
N GLU A 72 4.52 0.42 -11.95
CA GLU A 72 3.62 -0.02 -13.01
C GLU A 72 2.38 -0.73 -12.47
N ALA A 73 2.56 -1.66 -11.52
CA ALA A 73 1.44 -2.36 -10.89
C ALA A 73 0.53 -1.41 -10.10
N MET A 74 1.08 -0.40 -9.43
CA MET A 74 0.30 0.63 -8.74
C MET A 74 -0.49 1.49 -9.73
N ALA A 75 0.11 1.88 -10.86
CA ALA A 75 -0.56 2.64 -11.91
C ALA A 75 -1.71 1.83 -12.52
N GLN A 76 -1.48 0.56 -12.86
CA GLN A 76 -2.51 -0.36 -13.36
C GLN A 76 -3.65 -0.54 -12.35
N ARG A 77 -3.32 -0.71 -11.06
CA ARG A 77 -4.33 -0.82 -10.01
C ARG A 77 -5.16 0.46 -9.88
N LYS A 78 -4.53 1.63 -10.03
CA LYS A 78 -5.23 2.92 -9.99
C LYS A 78 -6.21 3.05 -11.15
N GLU A 79 -5.76 2.72 -12.35
CA GLU A 79 -6.59 2.73 -13.55
C GLU A 79 -7.77 1.75 -13.45
N LEU A 80 -7.50 0.51 -13.01
CA LEU A 80 -8.54 -0.50 -12.81
C LEU A 80 -9.59 -0.06 -11.78
N ALA A 81 -9.21 0.62 -10.71
CA ALA A 81 -10.17 1.11 -9.73
C ALA A 81 -11.06 2.22 -10.32
N THR A 82 -10.49 3.14 -11.11
CA THR A 82 -11.26 4.16 -11.84
C THR A 82 -12.28 3.51 -12.76
N GLN A 83 -11.84 2.57 -13.60
CA GLN A 83 -12.71 1.83 -14.51
C GLN A 83 -13.78 1.05 -13.75
N ASN A 84 -13.44 0.40 -12.64
CA ASN A 84 -14.39 -0.34 -11.82
C ASN A 84 -15.45 0.58 -11.21
N SER A 85 -15.08 1.80 -10.78
CA SER A 85 -16.03 2.80 -10.30
C SER A 85 -17.01 3.23 -11.39
N THR A 86 -16.49 3.59 -12.57
CA THR A 86 -17.32 3.99 -13.72
C THR A 86 -18.28 2.88 -14.13
N LEU A 87 -17.80 1.63 -14.25
CA LEU A 87 -18.65 0.50 -14.61
C LEU A 87 -19.75 0.22 -13.57
N ARG A 88 -19.45 0.37 -12.28
CA ARG A 88 -20.45 0.22 -11.20
C ARG A 88 -21.54 1.31 -11.29
N GLU A 89 -21.16 2.53 -11.62
CA GLU A 89 -22.10 3.63 -11.87
C GLU A 89 -22.95 3.37 -13.10
N ASP A 90 -22.35 2.92 -14.21
CA ASP A 90 -23.03 2.60 -15.45
C ASP A 90 -24.05 1.46 -15.26
N VAL A 91 -23.68 0.39 -14.57
CA VAL A 91 -24.59 -0.71 -14.21
C VAL A 91 -25.78 -0.19 -13.40
N THR A 92 -25.54 0.68 -12.42
CA THR A 92 -26.59 1.29 -11.61
C THR A 92 -27.51 2.19 -12.45
N SER A 93 -26.94 2.95 -13.38
CA SER A 93 -27.68 3.83 -14.30
C SER A 93 -28.56 3.03 -15.25
N TRP A 94 -28.01 1.96 -15.83
CA TRP A 94 -28.72 1.09 -16.74
C TRP A 94 -29.86 0.34 -16.06
N ALA A 95 -29.64 -0.17 -14.85
CA ALA A 95 -30.69 -0.79 -14.04
C ALA A 95 -31.86 0.16 -13.76
N LYS A 96 -31.60 1.44 -13.47
CA LYS A 96 -32.65 2.46 -13.33
C LYS A 96 -33.42 2.71 -14.63
N GLU A 97 -32.74 2.65 -15.77
CA GLU A 97 -33.42 2.78 -17.06
C GLU A 97 -34.28 1.55 -17.37
N CYS A 98 -33.83 0.34 -17.02
CA CYS A 98 -34.65 -0.87 -17.09
C CYS A 98 -35.91 -0.75 -16.24
N ASP A 99 -35.78 -0.32 -14.98
CA ASP A 99 -36.93 -0.05 -14.11
C ASP A 99 -37.87 0.98 -14.74
N ARG A 100 -37.35 2.11 -15.25
CA ARG A 100 -38.15 3.14 -15.93
C ARG A 100 -38.90 2.59 -17.15
N ILE A 101 -38.27 1.75 -17.96
CA ILE A 101 -38.90 1.12 -19.12
C ILE A 101 -40.02 0.20 -18.65
N GLU A 102 -39.76 -0.65 -17.66
CA GLU A 102 -40.75 -1.56 -17.10
C GLU A 102 -41.95 -0.81 -16.51
N GLU A 103 -41.73 0.28 -15.76
CA GLU A 103 -42.79 1.15 -15.25
C GLU A 103 -43.64 1.74 -16.39
N ARG A 104 -43.00 2.17 -17.50
CA ARG A 104 -43.72 2.70 -18.65
C ARG A 104 -44.64 1.67 -19.30
N HIS A 105 -44.22 0.40 -19.33
CA HIS A 105 -44.99 -0.69 -19.94
C HIS A 105 -46.09 -1.22 -19.01
N THR A 106 -45.76 -1.48 -17.74
CA THR A 106 -46.65 -2.12 -16.77
C THR A 106 -47.54 -1.13 -16.03
N LYS A 107 -47.22 0.17 -16.09
CA LYS A 107 -47.83 1.24 -15.28
C LYS A 107 -47.76 1.00 -13.77
N THR A 108 -46.85 0.12 -13.35
CA THR A 108 -46.62 -0.24 -11.95
C THR A 108 -45.22 0.22 -11.56
N PRO A 109 -45.05 1.00 -10.47
CA PRO A 109 -43.73 1.36 -9.97
C PRO A 109 -42.87 0.12 -9.66
N THR A 110 -41.61 0.13 -10.06
CA THR A 110 -40.68 -0.98 -9.83
C THR A 110 -39.26 -0.46 -9.62
N ASN A 111 -38.52 -1.15 -8.75
CA ASN A 111 -37.09 -0.90 -8.51
C ASN A 111 -36.32 -2.24 -8.47
N MET A 112 -36.89 -3.28 -9.06
CA MET A 112 -36.36 -4.63 -8.97
C MET A 112 -34.96 -4.73 -9.60
N HIS A 113 -34.76 -4.12 -10.77
CA HIS A 113 -33.48 -4.18 -11.47
C HIS A 113 -32.41 -3.40 -10.72
N LEU A 114 -32.74 -2.22 -10.19
CA LEU A 114 -31.81 -1.44 -9.38
C LEU A 114 -31.38 -2.21 -8.11
N LEU A 115 -32.32 -2.84 -7.41
CA LEU A 115 -32.01 -3.60 -6.20
C LEU A 115 -31.15 -4.83 -6.49
N GLU A 116 -31.44 -5.54 -7.58
CA GLU A 116 -30.66 -6.68 -8.03
C GLU A 116 -29.24 -6.27 -8.41
N ALA A 117 -29.10 -5.23 -9.24
CA ALA A 117 -27.79 -4.68 -9.63
C ALA A 117 -26.97 -4.25 -8.41
N GLN A 118 -27.58 -3.57 -7.44
CA GLN A 118 -26.88 -3.17 -6.21
C GLN A 118 -26.43 -4.36 -5.36
N ARG A 119 -27.24 -5.43 -5.32
CA ARG A 119 -26.89 -6.67 -4.62
C ARG A 119 -25.70 -7.35 -5.29
N GLU A 120 -25.76 -7.54 -6.61
CA GLU A 120 -24.66 -8.16 -7.36
C GLU A 120 -23.37 -7.35 -7.24
N LEU A 121 -23.45 -6.03 -7.39
CA LEU A 121 -22.30 -5.15 -7.20
C LEU A 121 -21.71 -5.24 -5.78
N ARG A 122 -22.52 -5.51 -4.75
CA ARG A 122 -22.04 -5.72 -3.38
C ARG A 122 -21.29 -7.05 -3.22
N GLU A 123 -21.68 -8.08 -3.96
CA GLU A 123 -21.02 -9.39 -3.96
C GLU A 123 -19.68 -9.36 -4.71
N LEU A 124 -19.51 -8.42 -5.65
CA LEU A 124 -18.25 -8.22 -6.35
C LEU A 124 -17.19 -7.54 -5.46
N PRO A 125 -15.93 -8.02 -5.47
CA PRO A 125 -14.86 -7.39 -4.72
C PRO A 125 -14.69 -5.93 -5.16
N ALA A 126 -14.73 -5.03 -4.18
CA ALA A 126 -14.41 -3.64 -4.43
C ALA A 126 -12.89 -3.51 -4.60
N VAL A 127 -12.44 -2.96 -5.73
CA VAL A 127 -11.06 -2.52 -5.88
C VAL A 127 -10.93 -1.21 -5.10
N VAL A 128 -10.84 -1.31 -3.78
CA VAL A 128 -10.69 -0.15 -2.90
C VAL A 128 -9.24 0.30 -2.97
N ILE A 129 -9.01 1.45 -3.63
CA ILE A 129 -7.80 2.21 -3.36
C ILE A 129 -8.00 2.82 -1.97
N PHE A 130 -7.28 2.31 -0.96
CA PHE A 130 -7.02 3.14 0.20
C PHE A 130 -6.17 4.31 -0.29
N LEU A 131 -6.79 5.47 -0.46
CA LEU A 131 -6.16 6.78 -0.70
C LEU A 131 -5.38 7.26 0.55
N ASN A 132 -4.77 6.34 1.29
CA ASN A 132 -3.98 6.68 2.47
C ASN A 132 -2.50 6.59 2.10
N ASN A 133 -1.93 7.78 1.99
CA ASN A 133 -0.51 8.12 1.91
C ASN A 133 0.11 7.97 0.53
N GLU A 134 -0.06 9.04 -0.26
CA GLU A 134 0.96 9.46 -1.22
C GLU A 134 2.28 9.71 -0.47
N VAL A 135 3.03 8.64 -0.22
CA VAL A 135 4.48 8.75 -0.11
C VAL A 135 4.96 8.35 -1.49
N ALA A 136 5.28 9.36 -2.30
CA ALA A 136 6.04 9.17 -3.52
C ALA A 136 7.26 8.28 -3.20
N LEU A 137 7.33 7.13 -3.86
CA LEU A 137 8.52 6.29 -3.88
C LEU A 137 9.62 6.96 -4.70
#